data_AF-A0A858WZE7-F1
#
_entry.id   AF-A0A858WZE7-F1
#
_cell.length_a   1.000
_cell.length_b   1.000
_cell.length_c   1.000
_cell.angle_alpha   90.00
_cell.angle_beta   90.00
_cell.angle_gamma   90.00
#
_symmetry.space_group_name_H-M   'P 1'
#
loop_
_entity.id
_entity.type
_entity.pdbx_description
1 polymer ?
#
loop_
_entity_poly.entity_id
_entity_poly.type
_entity_poly.pdbx_seq_one_letter_code
_entity_poly.pdbx_strand_id
1 'polypeptide(L)'
;MMALTAEQREVIGCYLKELDERLAPATEREVGASFTALLLAFPAQPLSEAAARIRAGAYFEALDGEPAWAIARAGSRWLRGEVEGNLAFAPSPPQLRRLVEAQTLPVRHQAARLRRLLGAGVECVATIPEERRAELAARFKALVRSLGA
;
A
#
# COMPACT_ATOMS: atom_id res chain seq x y z
N MET A 1 -24.87 -13.54 -1.87
CA MET A 1 -23.98 -12.37 -1.76
C MET A 1 -24.56 -11.29 -2.67
N MET A 2 -24.95 -10.12 -2.16
CA MET A 2 -25.55 -9.09 -3.04
C MET A 2 -24.48 -8.50 -3.95
N ALA A 3 -24.80 -8.38 -5.23
CA ALA A 3 -23.97 -7.71 -6.22
C ALA A 3 -23.85 -6.21 -5.88
N LEU A 4 -22.69 -5.60 -6.19
CA LEU A 4 -22.54 -4.16 -6.12
C LEU A 4 -23.50 -3.49 -7.13
N THR A 5 -24.21 -2.45 -6.68
CA THR A 5 -25.04 -1.64 -7.57
C THR A 5 -24.15 -0.80 -8.51
N ALA A 6 -24.72 -0.29 -9.61
CA ALA A 6 -24.00 0.59 -10.52
C ALA A 6 -23.46 1.85 -9.80
N GLU A 7 -24.28 2.45 -8.93
CA GLU A 7 -23.91 3.61 -8.11
C GLU A 7 -22.75 3.27 -7.15
N GLN A 8 -22.79 2.12 -6.46
CA GLN A 8 -21.69 1.70 -5.59
C GLN A 8 -20.39 1.50 -6.37
N ARG A 9 -20.47 0.93 -7.58
CA ARG A 9 -19.30 0.76 -8.46
C ARG A 9 -18.72 2.10 -8.91
N GLU A 10 -19.57 3.08 -9.21
CA GLU A 10 -19.16 4.43 -9.58
C GLU A 10 -18.44 5.14 -8.41
N VAL A 11 -19.04 5.12 -7.21
CA VAL A 11 -18.45 5.72 -6.01
C VAL A 11 -17.09 5.09 -5.68
N ILE A 12 -17.01 3.76 -5.71
CA ILE A 12 -15.74 3.04 -5.49
C ILE A 12 -14.72 3.42 -6.57
N GLY A 13 -15.15 3.57 -7.82
CA GLY A 13 -14.30 4.00 -8.94
C GLY A 13 -13.72 5.40 -8.75
N CYS A 14 -14.53 6.38 -8.33
CA CYS A 14 -14.06 7.73 -8.01
C CYS A 14 -13.05 7.71 -6.85
N TYR A 15 -13.38 7.01 -5.77
CA TYR A 15 -12.50 6.92 -4.62
C TYR A 15 -11.17 6.20 -4.95
N LEU A 16 -11.20 5.24 -5.87
CA LEU A 16 -9.98 4.57 -6.34
C LEU A 16 -9.06 5.52 -7.11
N LYS A 17 -9.62 6.42 -7.93
CA LYS A 17 -8.84 7.47 -8.59
C LYS A 17 -8.17 8.40 -7.58
N GLU A 18 -8.89 8.80 -6.54
CA GLU A 18 -8.30 9.62 -5.46
C GLU A 18 -7.14 8.91 -4.75
N LEU A 19 -7.27 7.61 -4.49
CA LEU A 19 -6.18 6.83 -3.90
C LEU A 19 -4.96 6.74 -4.84
N ASP A 20 -5.19 6.61 -6.15
CA ASP A 20 -4.13 6.55 -7.14
C ASP A 20 -3.40 7.88 -7.30
N GLU A 21 -4.14 8.99 -7.31
CA GLU A 21 -3.57 10.33 -7.28
C GLU A 21 -2.73 10.55 -6.01
N ARG A 22 -3.21 10.08 -4.86
CA ARG A 22 -2.45 10.14 -3.60
C ARG A 22 -1.21 9.25 -3.61
N LEU A 23 -1.20 8.15 -4.36
CA LEU A 23 -0.06 7.24 -4.47
C LEU A 23 0.87 7.61 -5.63
N ALA A 24 0.58 8.68 -6.37
CA ALA A 24 1.43 9.15 -7.45
C ALA A 24 2.86 9.42 -6.94
N PRO A 25 3.90 8.96 -7.67
CA PRO A 25 5.29 9.20 -7.29
C PRO A 25 5.59 10.69 -7.12
N ALA A 26 6.38 11.03 -6.11
CA ALA A 26 6.91 12.36 -5.93
C ALA A 26 7.87 12.72 -7.08
N THR A 27 7.89 14.00 -7.44
CA THR A 27 8.96 14.56 -8.28
C THR A 27 10.27 14.65 -7.50
N GLU A 28 11.42 14.62 -8.19
CA GLU A 28 12.73 14.82 -7.54
C GLU A 28 12.79 16.11 -6.72
N ARG A 29 12.11 17.17 -7.16
CA ARG A 29 12.01 18.44 -6.43
C ARG A 29 11.30 18.27 -5.08
N GLU A 30 10.19 17.53 -5.04
CA GLU A 30 9.43 17.28 -3.81
C GLU A 30 10.18 16.36 -2.84
N VAL A 31 10.84 15.33 -3.37
CA VAL A 31 11.72 14.45 -2.59
C VAL A 31 12.85 15.29 -1.98
N GLY A 32 13.54 16.07 -2.81
CA GLY A 32 14.62 16.98 -2.43
C GLY A 32 14.24 17.93 -1.32
N ALA A 33 13.11 18.63 -1.46
CA ALA A 33 12.60 19.55 -0.44
C ALA A 33 12.31 18.83 0.90
N SER A 34 11.70 17.65 0.84
CA SER A 34 11.28 16.90 2.03
C SER A 34 12.45 16.37 2.85
N PHE A 35 13.45 15.75 2.21
CA PHE A 35 14.60 15.22 2.96
C PHE A 35 15.62 16.31 3.29
N THR A 36 15.75 17.39 2.49
CA THR A 36 16.71 18.47 2.81
C THR A 36 16.35 19.14 4.13
N ALA A 37 15.08 19.47 4.34
CA ALA A 37 14.60 20.01 5.62
C ALA A 37 14.88 19.05 6.79
N LEU A 38 14.69 17.75 6.58
CA LEU A 38 15.01 16.71 7.56
C LEU A 38 16.50 16.66 7.87
N LEU A 39 17.38 16.69 6.86
CA LEU A 39 18.84 16.61 7.06
C LEU A 39 19.41 17.85 7.75
N LEU A 40 18.88 19.04 7.45
CA LEU A 40 19.31 20.30 8.06
C LEU A 40 18.96 20.40 9.55
N ALA A 41 18.02 19.60 10.04
CA ALA A 41 17.70 19.53 11.46
C ALA A 41 18.76 18.79 12.31
N PHE A 42 19.72 18.11 11.67
CA PHE A 42 20.76 17.34 12.34
C PHE A 42 22.14 18.00 12.19
N PRO A 43 23.01 17.87 13.20
CA PRO A 43 24.42 18.26 13.06
C PRO A 43 25.06 17.54 11.88
N ALA A 44 25.65 18.30 10.96
CA ALA A 44 26.34 17.77 9.80
C ALA A 44 27.80 18.24 9.79
N GLN A 45 28.71 17.32 9.47
CA GLN A 45 30.06 17.72 9.07
C GLN A 45 29.98 18.47 7.73
N PRO A 46 30.87 19.45 7.49
CA PRO A 46 30.96 20.10 6.19
C PRO A 46 31.22 19.04 5.11
N LEU A 47 30.30 18.93 4.15
CA LEU A 47 30.41 18.03 3.01
C LEU A 47 30.94 18.81 1.80
N SER A 48 31.81 18.17 1.02
CA SER A 48 32.08 18.66 -0.33
C SER A 48 30.81 18.56 -1.19
N GLU A 49 30.71 19.39 -2.22
CA GLU A 49 29.56 19.37 -3.12
C GLU A 49 29.36 17.99 -3.77
N ALA A 50 30.45 17.31 -4.14
CA ALA A 50 30.42 15.95 -4.67
C ALA A 50 29.85 14.94 -3.66
N ALA A 51 30.26 15.02 -2.39
CA ALA A 51 29.75 14.15 -1.33
C ALA A 51 28.27 14.43 -1.04
N ALA A 52 27.85 15.70 -1.06
CA ALA A 52 26.44 16.08 -0.93
C ALA A 52 25.58 15.50 -2.06
N ARG A 53 26.06 15.55 -3.31
CA ARG A 53 25.38 14.96 -4.47
C ARG A 53 25.23 13.43 -4.35
N ILE A 54 26.30 12.72 -3.96
CA ILE A 54 26.24 11.26 -3.75
C ILE A 54 25.24 10.93 -2.64
N ARG A 55 25.28 11.67 -1.53
CA ARG A 55 24.34 11.48 -0.42
C ARG A 55 22.90 11.71 -0.86
N ALA A 56 22.62 12.77 -1.61
CA ALA A 56 21.28 13.04 -2.16
C ALA A 56 20.82 11.93 -3.10
N GLY A 57 21.71 11.45 -3.98
CA GLY A 57 21.43 10.33 -4.89
C GLY A 57 20.97 9.08 -4.15
N ALA A 58 21.58 8.75 -3.01
CA ALA A 58 21.16 7.62 -2.20
C ALA A 58 19.73 7.77 -1.62
N TYR A 59 19.30 9.00 -1.30
CA TYR A 59 17.91 9.25 -0.89
C TYR A 59 16.94 9.17 -2.07
N PHE A 60 17.30 9.71 -3.23
CA PHE A 60 16.46 9.61 -4.42
C PHE A 60 16.23 8.15 -4.81
N GLU A 61 17.30 7.35 -4.86
CA GLU A 61 17.21 5.91 -5.14
C GLU A 61 16.32 5.19 -4.12
N ALA A 62 16.51 5.46 -2.83
CA ALA A 62 15.73 4.80 -1.79
C ALA A 62 14.24 5.20 -1.81
N LEU A 63 13.93 6.43 -2.21
CA LEU A 63 12.57 6.99 -2.18
C LEU A 63 11.87 6.95 -3.55
N ASP A 64 12.48 6.31 -4.54
CA ASP A 64 11.90 6.19 -5.88
C ASP A 64 10.51 5.53 -5.81
N GLY A 65 9.59 6.06 -6.60
CA GLY A 65 8.21 5.61 -6.68
C GLY A 65 7.32 5.89 -5.45
N GLU A 66 7.81 6.60 -4.42
CA GLU A 66 7.02 6.95 -3.25
C GLU A 66 6.38 8.36 -3.34
N PRO A 67 5.18 8.55 -2.78
CA PRO A 67 4.46 9.82 -2.86
C PRO A 67 4.99 10.86 -1.87
N ALA A 68 4.93 12.14 -2.27
CA ALA A 68 5.54 13.25 -1.53
C ALA A 68 4.99 13.39 -0.10
N TRP A 69 3.68 13.20 0.08
CA TRP A 69 3.05 13.29 1.40
C TRP A 69 3.60 12.24 2.37
N ALA A 70 3.94 11.04 1.89
CA ALA A 70 4.41 9.96 2.75
C ALA A 70 5.86 10.21 3.18
N ILE A 71 6.69 10.73 2.28
CA ILE A 71 8.07 11.18 2.55
C ILE A 71 8.06 12.29 3.61
N ALA A 72 7.26 13.34 3.41
CA ALA A 72 7.12 14.43 4.36
C ALA A 72 6.62 13.96 5.74
N ARG A 73 5.63 13.05 5.76
CA ARG A 73 5.10 12.47 7.00
C ARG A 73 6.14 11.61 7.72
N ALA A 74 6.92 10.81 6.99
CA ALA A 74 7.99 9.99 7.56
C ALA A 74 9.07 10.87 8.21
N GLY A 75 9.55 11.91 7.52
CA GLY A 75 10.49 12.88 8.08
C GLY A 75 9.94 13.58 9.33
N SER A 76 8.67 14.02 9.28
CA SER A 76 8.01 14.66 10.42
C SER A 76 7.86 13.75 11.64
N ARG A 77 7.64 12.44 11.44
CA ARG A 77 7.58 11.46 12.54
C ARG A 77 8.95 11.19 13.14
N TRP A 78 10.00 11.17 12.30
CA TRP A 78 11.38 11.05 12.77
C TRP A 78 11.75 12.23 13.68
N LEU A 79 11.51 13.46 13.22
CA LEU A 79 11.81 14.67 13.99
C LEU A 79 11.02 14.76 15.31
N ARG A 80 9.79 14.22 15.35
CA ARG A 80 8.97 14.14 16.57
C ARG A 80 9.34 12.98 17.50
N GLY A 81 10.22 12.07 17.07
CA GLY A 81 10.58 10.87 17.82
C GLY A 81 9.45 9.84 17.95
N GLU A 82 8.53 9.80 16.98
CA GLU A 82 7.38 8.88 16.96
C GLU A 82 7.72 7.53 16.29
N VAL A 83 9.00 7.22 16.14
CA VAL A 83 9.54 6.08 15.40
C VAL A 83 10.76 5.52 16.13
N GLU A 84 11.02 4.24 15.94
CA GLU A 84 12.19 3.58 16.50
C GLU A 84 13.45 3.92 15.70
N GLY A 85 14.57 4.09 16.41
CA GLY A 85 15.87 4.37 15.81
C GLY A 85 16.75 5.22 16.71
N ASN A 86 18.01 5.41 16.31
CA ASN A 86 18.88 6.37 16.96
C ASN A 86 18.54 7.78 16.44
N LEU A 87 17.63 8.45 17.15
CA LEU A 87 17.11 9.79 16.80
C LEU A 87 18.13 10.92 17.02
N ALA A 88 19.33 10.63 17.53
CA ALA A 88 20.43 11.59 17.55
C ALA A 88 20.99 11.87 16.14
N PHE A 89 20.65 11.03 15.16
CA PHE A 89 21.11 11.14 13.78
C PHE A 89 19.93 11.24 12.82
N ALA A 90 20.19 11.83 11.64
CA ALA A 90 19.28 11.74 10.53
C ALA A 90 19.04 10.26 10.14
N PRO A 91 17.84 9.89 9.68
CA PRO A 91 17.60 8.52 9.24
C PRO A 91 18.47 8.24 8.01
N SER A 92 19.07 7.06 7.95
CA SER A 92 19.67 6.57 6.71
C SER A 92 18.61 6.41 5.60
N PRO A 93 19.01 6.41 4.32
CA PRO A 93 18.08 6.18 3.21
C PRO A 93 17.16 4.95 3.38
N PRO A 94 17.66 3.74 3.76
CA PRO A 94 16.77 2.58 3.97
C PRO A 94 15.86 2.73 5.20
N GLN A 95 16.29 3.44 6.25
CA GLN A 95 15.40 3.72 7.39
C GLN A 95 14.25 4.64 6.97
N LEU A 96 14.54 5.70 6.22
CA LEU A 96 13.52 6.61 5.73
C LEU A 96 12.55 5.89 4.79
N ARG A 97 13.06 5.05 3.88
CA ARG A 97 12.23 4.20 2.99
C ARG A 97 11.24 3.34 3.77
N ARG A 98 11.69 2.60 4.79
CA ARG A 98 10.80 1.77 5.63
C ARG A 98 9.70 2.58 6.29
N LEU A 99 10.01 3.79 6.75
CA LEU A 99 9.03 4.67 7.37
C LEU A 99 7.99 5.18 6.36
N VAL A 100 8.42 5.46 5.13
CA VAL A 100 7.53 5.83 4.04
C VAL A 100 6.62 4.67 3.66
N GLU A 101 7.16 3.47 3.49
CA GLU A 101 6.40 2.25 3.20
C GLU A 101 5.35 1.96 4.28
N ALA A 102 5.69 2.13 5.56
CA ALA A 102 4.74 1.94 6.65
C ALA A 102 3.51 2.87 6.54
N GLN A 103 3.65 4.03 5.88
CA GLN A 103 2.54 4.95 5.62
C GLN A 103 1.77 4.60 4.34
N THR A 104 2.47 4.19 3.29
CA THR A 104 1.83 3.93 1.99
C THR A 104 1.19 2.56 1.91
N LEU A 105 1.68 1.57 2.66
CA LEU A 105 1.20 0.20 2.63
C LEU A 105 -0.32 0.06 2.91
N PRO A 106 -0.91 0.71 3.93
CA PRO A 106 -2.36 0.67 4.13
C PRO A 106 -3.16 1.24 2.95
N VAL A 107 -2.67 2.32 2.34
CA VAL A 107 -3.30 2.99 1.20
C VAL A 107 -3.22 2.09 -0.05
N ARG A 108 -2.05 1.50 -0.31
CA ARG A 108 -1.83 0.52 -1.39
C ARG A 108 -2.74 -0.71 -1.22
N HIS A 109 -2.85 -1.23 -0.01
CA HIS A 109 -3.74 -2.35 0.31
C HIS A 109 -5.22 -2.01 0.10
N GLN A 110 -5.64 -0.82 0.53
CA GLN A 110 -7.01 -0.36 0.32
C GLN A 110 -7.33 -0.24 -1.18
N ALA A 111 -6.45 0.40 -1.97
CA ALA A 111 -6.61 0.49 -3.42
C ALA A 111 -6.67 -0.90 -4.06
N ALA A 112 -5.76 -1.81 -3.69
CA ALA A 112 -5.77 -3.18 -4.20
C ALA A 112 -7.07 -3.95 -3.85
N ARG A 113 -7.60 -3.78 -2.64
CA ARG A 113 -8.86 -4.40 -2.20
C ARG A 113 -10.04 -3.88 -3.01
N LEU A 114 -10.10 -2.57 -3.27
CA LEU A 114 -11.16 -1.96 -4.07
C LEU A 114 -11.09 -2.37 -5.54
N ARG A 115 -9.88 -2.48 -6.13
CA ARG A 115 -9.71 -3.03 -7.48
C ARG A 115 -10.25 -4.46 -7.58
N ARG A 116 -9.92 -5.30 -6.60
CA ARG A 116 -10.44 -6.68 -6.53
C ARG A 116 -11.95 -6.70 -6.40
N LEU A 117 -12.53 -5.82 -5.59
CA LEU A 117 -13.98 -5.72 -5.40
C LEU A 117 -14.69 -5.28 -6.69
N LEU A 118 -14.14 -4.32 -7.43
CA LEU A 118 -14.69 -3.89 -8.72
C LEU A 118 -14.56 -4.96 -9.81
N GLY A 119 -13.46 -5.72 -9.79
CA GLY A 119 -13.19 -6.81 -10.73
C GLY A 119 -13.86 -8.15 -10.36
N ALA A 120 -14.44 -8.26 -9.16
CA ALA A 120 -15.10 -9.49 -8.73
C ALA A 120 -16.39 -9.72 -9.53
N GLY A 121 -16.51 -10.93 -10.09
CA GLY A 121 -17.77 -11.40 -10.64
C GLY A 121 -18.76 -11.72 -9.53
N VAL A 122 -20.05 -11.54 -9.81
CA VAL A 122 -21.12 -11.99 -8.91
C VAL A 122 -21.17 -13.50 -9.02
N GLU A 123 -20.94 -14.21 -7.91
CA GLU A 123 -21.23 -15.64 -7.84
C GLU A 123 -22.74 -15.82 -7.99
N CYS A 124 -23.18 -16.20 -9.19
CA CYS A 124 -24.48 -16.82 -9.36
C CYS A 124 -24.42 -18.16 -8.63
N VAL A 125 -24.90 -18.18 -7.39
CA VAL A 125 -25.33 -19.42 -6.75
C VAL A 125 -26.48 -19.90 -7.63
N ALA A 126 -26.18 -20.77 -8.58
CA ALA A 126 -27.21 -21.46 -9.34
C ALA A 126 -28.14 -22.08 -8.30
N THR A 127 -29.42 -21.70 -8.32
CA THR A 127 -30.43 -22.40 -7.54
C THR A 127 -30.42 -23.83 -8.05
N ILE A 128 -29.69 -24.72 -7.37
CA ILE A 128 -29.66 -26.14 -7.74
C ILE A 128 -31.12 -26.59 -7.64
N PRO A 129 -31.75 -27.07 -8.74
CA PRO A 129 -33.10 -27.60 -8.68
C PRO A 129 -33.17 -28.68 -7.60
N GLU A 130 -34.30 -28.80 -6.90
CA GLU A 130 -34.40 -29.72 -5.75
C GLU A 130 -34.07 -31.17 -6.15
N GLU A 131 -34.46 -31.56 -7.36
CA GLU A 131 -34.10 -32.84 -8.00
C GLU A 131 -32.59 -33.05 -8.10
N ARG A 132 -31.85 -32.01 -8.52
CA ARG A 132 -30.39 -32.05 -8.64
C ARG A 132 -29.71 -32.01 -7.27
N ARG A 133 -30.30 -31.37 -6.26
CA ARG A 133 -29.82 -31.45 -4.87
C ARG A 133 -29.98 -32.85 -4.30
N ALA A 134 -31.15 -33.46 -4.52
CA ALA A 134 -31.42 -34.84 -4.10
C ALA A 134 -30.46 -35.84 -4.76
N GLU A 135 -30.20 -35.68 -6.07
CA GLU A 135 -29.22 -36.50 -6.80
C GLU A 135 -27.80 -36.34 -6.23
N LEU A 136 -27.34 -35.10 -6.02
CA LEU A 136 -26.03 -34.82 -5.46
C LEU A 136 -25.89 -35.34 -4.02
N ALA A 137 -26.93 -35.20 -3.19
CA ALA A 137 -26.97 -35.73 -1.84
C ALA A 137 -26.91 -37.27 -1.84
N ALA A 138 -27.64 -37.94 -2.75
CA ALA A 138 -27.59 -39.39 -2.90
C ALA A 138 -26.20 -39.88 -3.35
N ARG A 139 -25.59 -39.19 -4.33
CA ARG A 139 -24.23 -39.47 -4.82
C ARG A 139 -23.19 -39.26 -3.72
N PHE A 140 -23.29 -38.17 -2.97
CA PHE A 140 -22.40 -37.90 -1.85
C PHE A 140 -22.56 -38.93 -0.73
N LYS A 141 -23.79 -39.33 -0.40
CA LYS A 141 -24.07 -40.39 0.59
C LYS A 141 -23.58 -41.76 0.13
N ALA A 142 -23.57 -42.04 -1.17
CA ALA A 142 -22.98 -43.25 -1.74
C ALA A 142 -21.44 -43.20 -1.67
N LEU A 143 -20.84 -42.04 -1.99
CA LEU A 143 -19.40 -41.83 -1.91
C LEU A 143 -18.88 -41.97 -0.47
N VAL A 144 -19.56 -41.35 0.50
CA VAL A 144 -19.25 -41.48 1.94
C VAL A 144 -19.34 -42.94 2.39
N ARG A 145 -20.36 -43.68 1.94
CA ARG A 145 -20.48 -45.12 2.21
C ARG A 145 -19.35 -45.94 1.56
N SER A 146 -18.89 -45.57 0.37
CA SER A 146 -17.75 -46.24 -0.27
C SER A 146 -16.39 -45.90 0.33
N LEU A 147 -16.28 -44.78 1.04
CA LEU A 147 -15.04 -44.30 1.67
C LEU A 147 -14.90 -44.72 3.15
N GLY A 148 -15.94 -45.34 3.73
CA GLY A 148 -15.85 -46.05 5.01
C GLY A 148 -16.66 -45.43 6.14
N ALA A 149 -17.86 -45.99 6.32
CA ALA A 149 -18.36 -46.43 7.62
C ALA A 149 -19.11 -47.75 7.39
#